data_AF-A0A848IXB5-F1
#
_entry.id   AF-A0A848IXB5-F1
#
_cell.length_a   1.000
_cell.length_b   1.000
_cell.length_c   1.000
_cell.angle_alpha   90.00
_cell.angle_beta   90.00
_cell.angle_gamma   90.00
#
_symmetry.space_group_name_H-M   'P 1'
#
loop_
_entity.id
_entity.type
_entity.pdbx_description
1 polymer ?
#
loop_
_entity_poly.entity_id
_entity_poly.type
_entity_poly.pdbx_seq_one_letter_code
_entity_poly.pdbx_strand_id
1 'polypeptide(L)'
;MILLVSLFFLIESIRELLSGKPEFEITNKHIIPHNESFFRKIPFSDITGCDIFYIKHSILIGLYLKDDSLIKDNVNKAQRMVMGIPKDKKKVTMISLTVAKIDPSEFKELILERSGLK
;
A
#
# COMPACT_ATOMS: atom_id res chain seq x y z
N MET A 1 -0.92 29.24 32.52
CA MET A 1 -1.15 28.74 31.14
C MET A 1 0.01 27.80 30.83
N ILE A 2 -0.15 26.51 31.14
CA ILE A 2 0.95 25.54 31.03
C ILE A 2 0.90 24.97 29.61
N LEU A 3 1.99 25.21 28.89
CA LEU A 3 2.30 24.66 27.58
C LEU A 3 2.52 23.15 27.76
N LEU A 4 1.53 22.32 27.42
CA LEU A 4 1.68 20.86 27.47
C LEU A 4 2.33 20.38 26.17
N VAL A 5 3.64 20.55 26.08
CA VAL A 5 4.49 19.79 25.16
C VAL A 5 4.78 18.47 25.87
N SER A 6 4.02 17.42 25.55
CA SER A 6 4.29 16.09 26.10
C SER A 6 4.01 15.00 25.08
N LEU A 7 5.10 14.60 24.40
CA LEU A 7 5.59 13.23 24.42
C LEU A 7 4.57 12.12 24.08
N PHE A 8 4.42 11.81 22.80
CA PHE A 8 3.98 10.49 22.35
C PHE A 8 4.98 9.95 21.31
N PHE A 9 6.18 9.62 21.80
CA PHE A 9 7.01 8.60 21.17
C PHE A 9 6.54 7.24 21.71
N LEU A 10 6.44 6.24 20.83
CA LEU A 10 5.95 4.86 21.05
C LEU A 10 4.43 4.66 21.06
N ILE A 11 3.84 4.68 19.86
CA ILE A 11 3.01 3.57 19.41
C ILE A 11 3.51 3.27 18.00
N GLU A 12 4.14 2.12 17.76
CA GLU A 12 4.29 1.60 16.39
C GLU A 12 2.90 1.65 15.79
N SER A 13 2.66 2.59 14.88
CA SER A 13 1.32 3.06 14.55
C SER A 13 0.63 2.00 13.71
N ILE A 14 0.11 0.98 14.38
CA ILE A 14 -0.88 0.07 13.86
C ILE A 14 -2.13 0.94 13.72
N ARG A 15 -2.27 1.59 12.56
CA ARG A 15 -3.60 1.87 12.04
C ARG A 15 -4.18 0.51 11.67
N GLU A 16 -4.57 -0.24 12.69
CA GLU A 16 -5.57 -1.30 12.53
C GLU A 16 -6.77 -0.54 11.99
N LEU A 17 -6.96 -0.61 10.67
CA LEU A 17 -8.19 -0.23 10.02
C LEU A 17 -9.24 -1.21 10.59
N LEU A 18 -9.80 -0.84 11.75
CA LEU A 18 -10.65 -1.66 12.60
C LEU A 18 -11.86 -2.16 11.78
N SER A 19 -11.66 -3.35 11.22
CA SER A 19 -12.62 -4.21 10.56
C SER A 19 -12.49 -5.57 11.26
N GLY A 20 -13.59 -6.27 11.52
CA GLY A 20 -13.53 -7.63 12.07
C GLY A 20 -12.76 -8.63 11.17
N LYS A 21 -12.40 -8.21 9.95
CA LYS A 21 -11.46 -8.85 9.02
C LYS A 21 -10.69 -7.77 8.25
N PRO A 22 -9.51 -7.29 8.73
CA PRO A 22 -8.74 -6.28 8.00
C PRO A 22 -8.23 -6.85 6.66
N GLU A 23 -8.34 -6.09 5.57
CA GLU A 23 -7.78 -6.49 4.26
C GLU A 23 -6.25 -6.44 4.28
N PHE A 24 -5.69 -5.52 5.06
CA PHE A 24 -4.26 -5.33 5.28
C PHE A 24 -4.00 -4.59 6.61
N GLU A 25 -2.81 -4.77 7.14
CA GLU A 25 -2.22 -3.96 8.21
C GLU A 25 -1.16 -3.02 7.64
N ILE A 26 -1.05 -1.83 8.24
CA ILE A 26 0.04 -0.89 7.96
C ILE A 26 0.88 -0.76 9.22
N THR A 27 2.18 -0.97 9.07
CA THR A 27 3.18 -0.72 10.11
C THR A 27 4.04 0.47 9.72
N ASN A 28 5.03 0.83 10.55
CA ASN A 28 5.96 1.89 10.18
C ASN A 28 6.86 1.55 8.98
N LYS A 29 7.02 0.25 8.66
CA LYS A 29 8.01 -0.23 7.69
C LYS A 29 7.40 -1.06 6.55
N HIS A 30 6.19 -1.58 6.75
CA HIS A 30 5.59 -2.55 5.84
C HIS A 30 4.08 -2.36 5.71
N ILE A 31 3.56 -2.85 4.58
CA ILE A 31 2.15 -3.16 4.35
C ILE A 31 2.00 -4.68 4.40
N ILE A 32 1.01 -5.18 5.14
CA ILE A 32 0.80 -6.61 5.37
C ILE A 32 -0.61 -6.99 4.90
N PRO A 33 -0.80 -7.47 3.66
CA PRO A 33 -2.10 -7.93 3.19
C PRO A 33 -2.50 -9.27 3.85
N HIS A 34 -3.75 -9.40 4.31
CA HIS A 34 -4.22 -10.61 5.01
C HIS A 34 -4.84 -11.67 4.09
N ASN A 35 -5.41 -11.27 2.95
CA ASN A 35 -6.16 -12.17 2.07
C ASN A 35 -5.32 -12.77 0.92
N GLU A 36 -4.05 -12.42 0.79
CA GLU A 36 -3.19 -12.96 -0.26
C GLU A 36 -2.14 -13.89 0.35
N SER A 37 -2.40 -15.21 0.26
CA SER A 37 -1.58 -16.31 0.80
C SER A 37 -0.12 -16.36 0.32
N PHE A 38 0.29 -15.43 -0.55
CA PHE A 38 1.62 -15.35 -1.14
C PHE A 38 2.48 -14.18 -0.63
N PHE A 39 1.92 -13.22 0.13
CA PHE A 39 2.63 -11.98 0.46
C PHE A 39 3.10 -11.96 1.92
N ARG A 40 4.39 -12.20 2.12
CA ARG A 40 5.09 -11.83 3.35
C ARG A 40 5.46 -10.36 3.24
N LYS A 41 4.69 -9.48 3.89
CA LYS A 41 5.03 -8.08 4.23
C LYS A 41 5.76 -7.26 3.14
N ILE A 42 5.07 -6.33 2.50
CA ILE A 42 5.63 -5.43 1.47
C ILE A 42 6.38 -4.28 2.15
N PRO A 43 7.71 -4.17 2.06
CA PRO A 43 8.46 -3.09 2.69
C PRO A 43 8.24 -1.76 1.95
N PHE A 44 8.08 -0.65 2.67
CA PHE A 44 8.01 0.68 2.03
C PHE A 44 9.29 1.03 1.27
N SER A 45 10.44 0.50 1.70
CA SER A 45 11.74 0.67 1.04
C SER A 45 11.82 0.05 -0.35
N ASP A 46 10.92 -0.88 -0.67
CA ASP A 46 10.88 -1.56 -1.97
C ASP A 46 9.96 -0.83 -2.95
N ILE A 47 9.10 0.06 -2.46
CA ILE A 47 8.13 0.80 -3.27
C ILE A 47 8.84 2.01 -3.90
N THR A 48 8.69 2.11 -5.22
CA THR A 48 9.26 3.17 -6.08
C THR A 48 8.19 4.09 -6.65
N GLY A 49 6.92 3.78 -6.41
CA GLY A 49 5.78 4.59 -6.79
C GLY A 49 4.47 3.88 -6.47
N CYS A 50 3.38 4.64 -6.54
CA CYS A 50 2.05 4.17 -6.18
C CYS A 50 1.01 4.86 -7.05
N ASP A 51 0.04 4.10 -7.57
CA ASP A 51 -1.11 4.63 -8.30
C ASP A 51 -2.42 3.96 -7.89
N ILE A 52 -3.52 4.69 -8.11
CA ILE A 52 -4.88 4.24 -7.78
C ILE A 52 -5.55 3.84 -9.09
N PHE A 53 -6.15 2.66 -9.11
CA PHE A 53 -6.87 2.11 -10.25
C PHE A 53 -8.33 1.84 -9.87
N TYR A 54 -9.25 2.38 -10.64
CA TYR A 54 -10.69 2.17 -10.46
C TYR A 54 -11.16 1.15 -11.50
N ILE A 55 -11.59 -0.03 -11.04
CA ILE A 55 -12.02 -1.12 -11.92
C ILE A 55 -13.42 -1.56 -11.54
N LYS A 56 -14.40 -1.15 -12.35
CA LYS A 56 -15.83 -1.42 -12.15
C LYS A 56 -16.30 -0.99 -10.75
N HIS A 57 -16.32 -1.93 -9.80
CA HIS A 57 -16.80 -1.76 -8.43
C HIS A 57 -15.70 -1.96 -7.38
N SER A 58 -14.44 -1.97 -7.81
CA SER A 58 -13.28 -2.17 -6.94
C SER A 58 -12.28 -1.04 -7.11
N ILE A 59 -11.64 -0.68 -6.00
CA ILE A 59 -10.53 0.26 -5.97
C ILE A 59 -9.28 -0.54 -5.65
N LEU A 60 -8.29 -0.46 -6.53
CA LEU A 60 -7.00 -1.11 -6.38
C LEU A 60 -5.90 -0.07 -6.23
N ILE A 61 -4.90 -0.42 -5.44
CA ILE A 61 -3.67 0.33 -5.26
C ILE A 61 -2.55 -0.47 -5.87
N GLY A 62 -1.97 0.05 -6.95
CA GLY A 62 -0.80 -0.54 -7.57
C GLY A 62 0.46 0.03 -6.96
N LEU A 63 1.24 -0.86 -6.35
CA LEU A 63 2.55 -0.56 -5.81
C LEU A 63 3.60 -0.94 -6.86
N TYR A 64 4.35 0.05 -7.33
CA TYR A 64 5.50 -0.20 -8.20
C TYR A 64 6.71 -0.53 -7.34
N LEU A 65 7.33 -1.67 -7.60
CA LEU A 65 8.42 -2.18 -6.78
C LEU A 65 9.75 -2.08 -7.50
N LYS A 66 10.85 -2.04 -6.74
CA LYS A 66 12.20 -2.21 -7.30
C LYS A 66 12.32 -3.57 -8.01
N ASP A 67 13.12 -3.61 -9.07
CA ASP A 67 13.34 -4.83 -9.86
C ASP A 67 13.87 -5.99 -8.97
N ASP A 68 14.72 -5.67 -7.99
CA ASP A 68 15.35 -6.60 -7.04
C ASP A 68 14.52 -6.95 -5.79
N SER A 69 13.32 -6.39 -5.63
CA SER A 69 12.44 -6.71 -4.49
C SER A 69 12.18 -8.21 -4.38
N LEU A 70 11.93 -8.74 -3.19
CA LEU A 70 11.57 -10.17 -3.04
C LEU A 70 10.08 -10.45 -3.27
N ILE A 71 9.25 -9.40 -3.26
CA ILE A 71 7.82 -9.50 -3.56
C ILE A 71 7.65 -9.85 -5.04
N LYS A 72 6.62 -10.62 -5.43
CA LYS A 72 6.39 -10.99 -6.84
C LYS A 72 5.45 -9.99 -7.53
N ASP A 73 5.68 -9.81 -8.82
CA ASP A 73 4.69 -9.17 -9.69
C ASP A 73 3.41 -10.03 -9.73
N ASN A 74 2.26 -9.45 -9.41
CA ASN A 74 0.98 -10.14 -9.45
C ASN A 74 0.04 -9.60 -10.54
N VAL A 75 0.56 -8.78 -11.46
CA VAL A 75 -0.23 -8.17 -12.53
C VAL A 75 0.14 -8.77 -13.89
N ASN A 76 -0.81 -9.44 -14.52
CA ASN A 76 -0.62 -10.02 -15.84
C ASN A 76 -0.64 -8.97 -16.96
N LYS A 77 -0.24 -9.37 -18.18
CA LYS A 77 -0.15 -8.46 -19.34
C LYS A 77 -1.49 -7.81 -19.70
N ALA A 78 -2.60 -8.53 -19.61
CA ALA A 78 -3.91 -8.00 -19.94
C ALA A 78 -4.35 -6.96 -18.90
N GLN A 79 -4.15 -7.23 -17.61
CA GLN A 79 -4.42 -6.30 -16.52
C GLN A 79 -3.60 -5.01 -16.68
N ARG A 80 -2.30 -5.13 -16.99
CA ARG A 80 -1.43 -3.96 -17.26
C ARG A 80 -1.97 -3.07 -18.36
N MET A 81 -2.45 -3.66 -19.45
CA MET A 81 -3.05 -2.91 -20.57
C MET A 81 -4.35 -2.22 -20.15
N VAL A 82 -5.27 -2.93 -19.50
CA VAL A 82 -6.57 -2.38 -19.08
C VAL A 82 -6.40 -1.25 -18.07
N MET A 83 -5.44 -1.38 -17.15
CA MET A 83 -5.17 -0.40 -16.10
C MET A 83 -4.25 0.74 -16.57
N GLY A 84 -3.71 0.69 -17.79
CA GLY A 84 -2.79 1.70 -18.29
C GLY A 84 -1.46 1.78 -17.53
N ILE A 85 -0.99 0.65 -16.97
CA ILE A 85 0.27 0.61 -16.20
C ILE A 85 1.44 0.91 -17.13
N PRO A 86 2.33 1.86 -16.78
CA PRO A 86 3.48 2.21 -17.60
C PRO A 86 4.40 1.01 -17.87
N LYS A 87 4.93 0.92 -19.10
CA LYS A 87 5.74 -0.23 -19.55
C LYS A 87 7.07 -0.37 -18.81
N ASP A 88 7.61 0.73 -18.26
CA ASP A 88 8.83 0.76 -17.46
C ASP A 88 8.65 0.16 -16.06
N LYS A 89 7.40 0.06 -15.56
CA LYS A 89 7.09 -0.56 -14.26
C LYS A 89 7.03 -2.07 -14.38
N LYS A 90 8.20 -2.71 -14.42
CA LYS A 90 8.30 -4.17 -14.60
C LYS A 90 7.67 -4.96 -13.46
N LYS A 91 7.64 -4.41 -12.25
CA LYS A 91 7.21 -5.13 -11.06
C LYS A 91 6.11 -4.40 -10.32
N VAL A 92 4.93 -5.01 -10.28
CA VAL A 92 3.75 -4.37 -9.69
C VAL A 92 3.02 -5.34 -8.77
N THR A 93 2.69 -4.86 -7.58
CA THR A 93 1.80 -5.58 -6.66
C THR A 93 0.54 -4.76 -6.45
N MET A 94 -0.61 -5.39 -6.64
CA MET A 94 -1.91 -4.77 -6.41
C MET A 94 -2.42 -5.10 -5.01
N ILE A 95 -3.01 -4.10 -4.36
CA ILE A 95 -3.75 -4.24 -3.11
C ILE A 95 -5.18 -3.76 -3.34
N SER A 96 -6.17 -4.56 -2.97
CA SER A 96 -7.58 -4.14 -2.97
C SER A 96 -7.90 -3.28 -1.76
N LEU A 97 -8.63 -2.18 -1.98
CA LEU A 97 -9.22 -1.33 -0.94
C LEU A 97 -10.75 -1.48 -0.87
N THR A 98 -11.32 -2.49 -1.53
CA THR A 98 -12.78 -2.61 -1.70
C THR A 98 -13.53 -2.66 -0.37
N VAL A 99 -12.95 -3.23 0.69
CA VAL A 99 -13.58 -3.35 2.01
C VAL A 99 -12.90 -2.45 3.06
N ALA A 100 -11.73 -1.89 2.74
CA ALA A 100 -11.04 -0.94 3.60
C ALA A 100 -11.81 0.39 3.73
N LYS A 101 -12.04 0.82 4.97
CA LYS A 101 -12.61 2.14 5.28
C LYS A 101 -11.53 3.22 5.28
N ILE A 102 -10.83 3.37 4.16
CA ILE A 102 -9.82 4.41 3.96
C ILE A 102 -10.05 5.11 2.62
N ASP A 103 -9.86 6.43 2.59
CA ASP A 103 -9.85 7.14 1.32
C ASP A 103 -8.64 6.67 0.48
N PRO A 104 -8.83 6.29 -0.79
CA PRO A 104 -7.73 5.82 -1.63
C PRO A 104 -6.61 6.83 -1.83
N SER A 105 -6.93 8.13 -1.84
CA SER A 105 -5.95 9.20 -2.00
C SER A 105 -5.15 9.37 -0.73
N GLU A 106 -5.79 9.38 0.45
CA GLU A 106 -5.10 9.38 1.75
C GLU A 106 -4.17 8.17 1.89
N PHE A 107 -4.61 6.99 1.45
CA PHE A 107 -3.79 5.79 1.49
C PHE A 107 -2.59 5.87 0.52
N LYS A 108 -2.79 6.40 -0.70
CA LYS A 108 -1.70 6.66 -1.64
C LYS A 108 -0.67 7.62 -1.05
N GLU A 109 -1.12 8.72 -0.44
CA GLU A 109 -0.22 9.69 0.18
C GLU A 109 0.59 9.08 1.33
N LEU A 110 -0.06 8.29 2.19
CA LEU A 110 0.60 7.56 3.26
C LEU A 110 1.70 6.63 2.73
N ILE A 111 1.44 5.91 1.63
CA ILE A 111 2.45 5.05 1.01
C ILE A 111 3.62 5.87 0.50
N LEU A 112 3.36 6.96 -0.22
CA LEU A 112 4.41 7.80 -0.81
C LEU A 112 5.28 8.45 0.28
N GLU A 113 4.69 8.95 1.36
CA GLU A 113 5.41 9.51 2.51
C GLU A 113 6.30 8.45 3.16
N ARG A 114 5.75 7.27 3.47
CA ARG A 114 6.48 6.18 4.13
C ARG A 114 7.58 5.58 3.27
N SER A 115 7.46 5.70 1.95
CA SER A 115 8.48 5.31 0.97
C SER A 115 9.51 6.40 0.67
N GLY A 116 9.37 7.61 1.24
CA GLY A 116 10.28 8.73 0.98
C GLY A 116 10.19 9.28 -0.45
N LEU A 117 9.01 9.18 -1.07
CA LEU A 117 8.73 9.61 -2.45
C LEU A 117 7.98 10.94 -2.54
N LYS A 118 7.60 11.52 -1.40
CA LYS A 118 6.91 12.80 -1.23
C LYS A 118 7.51 13.49 -0.01
#